data_AF-A0A9D4CS10-F1
#
_entry.id   AF-A0A9D4CS10-F1
#
_cell.length_a   1.000
_cell.length_b   1.000
_cell.length_c   1.000
_cell.angle_alpha   90.00
_cell.angle_beta   90.00
_cell.angle_gamma   90.00
#
_symmetry.space_group_name_H-M   'P 1'
#
loop_
_entity.id
_entity.type
_entity.pdbx_description
1 polymer ?
#
loop_
_entity_poly.entity_id
_entity_poly.type
_entity_poly.pdbx_seq_one_letter_code
_entity_poly.pdbx_strand_id
1 'polypeptide(L)'
;MASNSQNEHDRMEASASHQYFNWKLCILCQEHNNQPLQCPANSLRKDIGAGYSYVSENLKHFNDFNCLPFNIDIQLLDDGTGIGNTMLKNRASWHKSCRDKISYEKFERLRKRKIEDSAEFISAKNRRASLLKSTVSNCIFCYEPAGLDGLHRASTFELDFKVRNYAIELQDTQLLAKLSVGDMVAIEAQYHKKCLSALYRLGQLAAKETAQSSKESSMHGLAFADLVSYMEHCIENSECLKIPVFHMSFLYKMYCIRLNELGLKGVTEVHTTRLKNRLLSALPSLREYTEKGRVFTCIR
;
A
#
# COMPACT_ATOMS: atom_id res chain seq x y z
N MET A 1 -49.71 42.87 37.99
CA MET A 1 -51.09 42.58 37.58
C MET A 1 -51.15 42.86 36.10
N ALA A 2 -51.01 41.81 35.27
CA ALA A 2 -52.13 41.21 34.51
C ALA A 2 -52.61 42.19 33.42
N SER A 3 -52.77 41.90 32.14
CA SER A 3 -52.73 40.71 31.28
C SER A 3 -52.96 41.30 29.86
N ASN A 4 -52.22 40.91 28.83
CA ASN A 4 -52.54 39.82 27.90
C ASN A 4 -53.46 40.27 26.72
N SER A 5 -53.24 39.62 25.57
CA SER A 5 -54.12 39.55 24.38
C SER A 5 -53.78 40.42 23.16
N GLN A 6 -52.54 40.37 22.65
CA GLN A 6 -52.24 40.56 21.22
C GLN A 6 -51.01 39.74 20.82
N ASN A 7 -51.08 38.41 20.97
CA ASN A 7 -50.01 37.52 20.50
C ASN A 7 -50.54 36.11 20.27
N GLU A 8 -51.35 35.91 19.24
CA GLU A 8 -51.79 34.58 18.82
C GLU A 8 -52.39 34.67 17.41
N HIS A 9 -51.56 34.93 16.39
CA HIS A 9 -51.79 34.47 15.01
C HIS A 9 -50.52 34.62 14.16
N ASP A 10 -49.41 34.15 14.71
CA ASP A 10 -48.32 33.59 13.90
C ASP A 10 -48.31 32.09 14.18
N ARG A 11 -48.79 31.28 13.23
CA ARG A 11 -48.31 29.91 12.99
C ARG A 11 -49.00 29.27 11.80
N MET A 12 -48.14 28.89 10.85
CA MET A 12 -48.33 27.87 9.81
C MET A 12 -49.05 28.31 8.54
N GLU A 13 -48.33 29.07 7.72
CA GLU A 13 -48.36 28.84 6.27
C GLU A 13 -46.92 28.84 5.76
N ALA A 14 -46.25 27.70 5.94
CA ALA A 14 -45.02 27.39 5.23
C ALA A 14 -45.40 27.20 3.76
N SER A 15 -45.17 28.25 2.97
CA SER A 15 -45.27 28.25 1.52
C SER A 15 -44.42 27.12 0.93
N ALA A 16 -45.07 26.01 0.57
CA ALA A 16 -44.47 24.96 -0.23
C ALA A 16 -44.14 25.54 -1.61
N SER A 17 -42.88 25.93 -1.79
CA SER A 17 -42.31 26.28 -3.10
C SER A 17 -42.41 25.04 -3.99
N HIS A 18 -43.46 24.95 -4.80
CA HIS A 18 -43.55 23.97 -5.89
C HIS A 18 -42.37 24.23 -6.83
N GLN A 19 -41.37 23.35 -6.81
CA GLN A 19 -40.33 23.34 -7.84
C GLN A 19 -41.02 23.11 -9.19
N TYR A 20 -41.06 24.15 -10.01
CA TYR A 20 -41.56 24.07 -11.38
C TYR A 20 -40.66 23.14 -12.21
N PHE A 21 -41.21 22.04 -12.71
CA PHE A 21 -40.49 21.06 -13.52
C PHE A 21 -40.42 21.49 -14.98
N ASN A 22 -39.20 21.72 -15.50
CA ASN A 22 -39.01 22.26 -16.84
C ASN A 22 -38.69 21.17 -17.87
N TRP A 23 -39.69 20.83 -18.69
CA TRP A 23 -39.58 19.82 -19.76
C TRP A 23 -38.66 20.21 -20.93
N LYS A 24 -38.25 21.48 -21.02
CA LYS A 24 -37.26 21.93 -22.02
C LYS A 24 -35.82 21.65 -21.61
N LEU A 25 -35.59 21.32 -20.33
CA LEU A 25 -34.29 20.95 -19.80
C LEU A 25 -34.10 19.44 -19.83
N CYS A 26 -32.89 18.99 -19.47
CA CYS A 26 -32.69 17.57 -19.23
C CYS A 26 -33.61 17.09 -18.10
N ILE A 27 -34.49 16.14 -18.39
CA ILE A 27 -35.43 15.59 -17.40
C ILE A 27 -34.76 14.77 -16.29
N LEU A 28 -33.44 14.59 -16.33
CA LEU A 28 -32.69 13.86 -15.30
C LEU A 28 -31.97 14.82 -14.35
N CYS A 29 -31.32 15.86 -14.88
CA CYS A 29 -30.56 16.81 -14.05
C CYS A 29 -31.18 18.20 -13.92
N GLN A 30 -32.27 18.51 -14.65
CA GLN A 30 -32.94 19.82 -14.67
C GLN A 30 -32.00 21.02 -14.94
N GLU A 31 -30.95 20.79 -15.73
CA GLU A 31 -29.95 21.79 -16.07
C GLU A 31 -29.68 21.80 -17.59
N HIS A 32 -29.13 22.91 -18.10
CA HIS A 32 -28.44 22.95 -19.37
C HIS A 32 -26.97 22.58 -19.18
N ASN A 33 -26.40 21.81 -20.09
CA ASN A 33 -24.95 21.65 -20.16
C ASN A 33 -24.47 21.76 -21.62
N ASN A 34 -23.15 21.63 -21.83
CA ASN A 34 -22.54 21.73 -23.15
C ASN A 34 -22.85 20.53 -24.06
N GLN A 35 -23.60 19.52 -23.60
CA GLN A 35 -24.01 18.38 -24.40
C GLN A 35 -25.40 18.62 -25.00
N PRO A 36 -25.62 18.20 -26.26
CA PRO A 36 -26.95 18.28 -26.85
C PRO A 36 -27.94 17.37 -26.12
N LEU A 37 -29.17 17.85 -25.98
CA LEU A 37 -30.28 17.07 -25.48
C LEU A 37 -30.73 16.05 -26.54
N GLN A 38 -30.94 14.81 -26.09
CA GLN A 38 -31.48 13.73 -26.91
C GLN A 38 -32.96 13.53 -26.58
N CYS A 39 -33.80 13.62 -27.60
CA CYS A 39 -35.24 13.37 -27.49
C CYS A 39 -35.60 12.07 -28.22
N PRO A 40 -36.01 11.00 -27.52
CA PRO A 40 -36.43 9.74 -28.15
C PRO A 40 -37.64 9.88 -29.09
N ALA A 41 -38.47 10.90 -28.91
CA ALA A 41 -39.60 11.17 -29.81
C ALA A 41 -39.14 11.62 -31.21
N ASN A 42 -37.90 12.11 -31.34
CA ASN A 42 -37.30 12.49 -32.63
C ASN A 42 -36.53 11.34 -33.30
N SER A 43 -36.61 10.12 -32.74
CA SER A 43 -35.96 8.93 -33.32
C SER A 43 -36.62 8.55 -34.64
N LEU A 44 -35.80 8.30 -35.68
CA LEU A 44 -36.25 7.81 -36.99
C LEU A 44 -36.52 6.29 -37.03
N ARG A 45 -36.40 5.60 -35.87
CA ARG A 45 -36.60 4.14 -35.78
C ARG A 45 -38.10 3.80 -35.72
N LYS A 46 -38.44 2.56 -36.10
CA LYS A 46 -39.84 2.06 -36.12
C LYS A 46 -40.51 2.09 -34.74
N ASP A 47 -39.71 2.03 -33.68
CA ASP A 47 -40.10 2.06 -32.27
C ASP A 47 -39.90 3.47 -31.67
N ILE A 48 -40.61 4.46 -32.23
CA ILE A 48 -40.55 5.85 -31.77
C ILE A 48 -40.85 5.90 -30.26
N GLY A 49 -39.98 6.55 -29.49
CA GLY A 49 -40.17 6.69 -28.04
C GLY A 49 -39.77 5.48 -27.19
N ALA A 50 -39.20 4.39 -27.75
CA ALA A 50 -38.72 3.24 -26.96
C ALA A 50 -37.72 3.63 -25.85
N GLY A 51 -36.98 4.73 -26.04
CA GLY A 51 -36.09 5.29 -25.02
C GLY A 51 -36.81 5.73 -23.74
N TYR A 52 -38.09 6.14 -23.81
CA TYR A 52 -38.89 6.51 -22.65
C TYR A 52 -39.25 5.30 -21.79
N SER A 53 -39.56 4.16 -22.41
CA SER A 53 -39.80 2.91 -21.67
C SER A 53 -38.56 2.53 -20.87
N TYR A 54 -37.38 2.52 -21.49
CA TYR A 54 -36.11 2.23 -20.81
C TYR A 54 -35.80 3.19 -19.66
N VAL A 55 -35.94 4.50 -19.88
CA VAL A 55 -35.63 5.50 -18.85
C VAL A 55 -36.65 5.43 -17.71
N SER A 56 -37.94 5.27 -18.01
CA SER A 56 -38.98 5.15 -16.98
C SER A 56 -38.81 3.92 -16.10
N GLU A 57 -38.46 2.77 -16.67
CA GLU A 57 -38.21 1.53 -15.92
C GLU A 57 -36.97 1.66 -15.01
N ASN A 58 -35.86 2.17 -15.54
CA ASN A 58 -34.67 2.37 -14.72
C ASN A 58 -34.90 3.43 -13.63
N LEU A 59 -35.59 4.53 -13.91
CA LEU A 59 -35.90 5.54 -12.88
C LEU A 59 -36.70 4.93 -11.72
N LYS A 60 -37.68 4.06 -12.00
CA LYS A 60 -38.41 3.31 -10.97
C LYS A 60 -37.46 2.45 -10.14
N HIS A 61 -36.61 1.65 -10.78
CA HIS A 61 -35.62 0.83 -10.07
C HIS A 61 -34.70 1.64 -9.16
N PHE A 62 -34.16 2.77 -9.64
CA PHE A 62 -33.31 3.63 -8.82
C PHE A 62 -34.07 4.32 -7.69
N ASN A 63 -35.35 4.66 -7.89
CA ASN A 63 -36.22 5.24 -6.88
C ASN A 63 -36.56 4.27 -5.76
N ASP A 64 -37.00 3.05 -6.13
CA ASP A 64 -37.37 2.00 -5.19
C ASP A 64 -36.20 1.65 -4.26
N PHE A 65 -34.97 1.77 -4.79
CA PHE A 65 -33.74 1.56 -4.05
C PHE A 65 -33.15 2.84 -3.46
N ASN A 66 -33.83 4.00 -3.48
CA ASN A 66 -33.34 5.29 -2.96
C ASN A 66 -31.87 5.56 -3.36
N CYS A 67 -31.54 5.39 -4.64
CA CYS A 67 -30.17 5.49 -5.15
C CYS A 67 -30.07 6.36 -6.42
N LEU A 68 -31.08 7.20 -6.67
CA LEU A 68 -31.10 8.11 -7.81
C LEU A 68 -29.86 9.01 -7.83
N PRO A 69 -29.15 9.09 -8.96
CA PRO A 69 -27.94 9.91 -9.08
C PRO A 69 -28.25 11.41 -9.29
N PHE A 70 -29.52 11.79 -9.21
CA PHE A 70 -30.01 13.15 -9.41
C PHE A 70 -31.02 13.50 -8.32
N ASN A 71 -31.02 14.76 -7.92
CA ASN A 71 -32.03 15.29 -7.01
C ASN A 71 -33.28 15.66 -7.81
N ILE A 72 -34.04 14.64 -8.20
CA ILE A 72 -35.29 14.77 -8.95
C ILE A 72 -36.39 13.99 -8.25
N ASP A 73 -37.53 14.63 -8.09
CA ASP A 73 -38.75 13.96 -7.66
C ASP A 73 -39.41 13.29 -8.87
N ILE A 74 -39.47 11.95 -8.84
CA ILE A 74 -40.08 11.16 -9.91
C ILE A 74 -41.61 11.29 -9.92
N GLN A 75 -42.22 11.70 -8.81
CA GLN A 75 -43.67 11.94 -8.79
C GLN A 75 -44.06 13.09 -9.73
N LEU A 76 -43.18 14.08 -9.91
CA LEU A 76 -43.37 15.17 -10.88
C LEU A 76 -43.29 14.70 -12.35
N LEU A 77 -42.76 13.51 -12.59
CA LEU A 77 -42.66 12.91 -13.92
C LEU A 77 -43.87 12.04 -14.28
N ASP A 78 -44.85 11.87 -13.39
CA ASP A 78 -46.04 11.06 -13.63
C ASP A 78 -47.32 11.91 -13.51
N ASP A 79 -48.01 12.12 -14.64
CA ASP A 79 -49.30 12.82 -14.68
C ASP A 79 -50.51 11.89 -14.43
N GLY A 80 -50.26 10.70 -13.88
CA GLY A 80 -51.26 9.66 -13.63
C GLY A 80 -51.45 8.71 -14.81
N THR A 81 -50.80 8.97 -15.95
CA THR A 81 -50.79 8.06 -17.13
C THR A 81 -49.56 7.16 -17.17
N GLY A 82 -48.65 7.29 -16.19
CA GLY A 82 -47.39 6.59 -16.11
C GLY A 82 -46.24 7.41 -16.70
N ILE A 83 -45.12 7.44 -15.97
CA ILE A 83 -43.89 8.19 -16.30
C ILE A 83 -43.50 8.15 -17.79
N GLY A 84 -43.47 6.98 -18.42
CA GLY A 84 -43.09 6.85 -19.83
C GLY A 84 -44.04 7.58 -20.79
N ASN A 85 -45.35 7.52 -20.53
CA ASN A 85 -46.37 8.22 -21.32
C ASN A 85 -46.30 9.73 -21.10
N THR A 86 -46.11 10.16 -19.84
CA THR A 86 -45.91 11.57 -19.50
C THR A 86 -44.65 12.14 -20.18
N MET A 87 -43.54 11.39 -20.20
CA MET A 87 -42.32 11.77 -20.92
C MET A 87 -42.53 11.87 -22.43
N LEU A 88 -43.27 10.93 -23.02
CA LEU A 88 -43.58 10.93 -24.46
C LEU A 88 -44.44 12.16 -24.82
N LYS A 89 -45.52 12.40 -24.06
CA LYS A 89 -46.45 13.53 -24.23
C LYS A 89 -45.72 14.88 -24.16
N ASN A 90 -44.77 15.01 -23.24
CA ASN A 90 -43.98 16.24 -23.06
C ASN A 90 -42.71 16.29 -23.92
N ARG A 91 -42.47 15.29 -24.78
CA ARG A 91 -41.25 15.16 -25.60
C ARG A 91 -39.97 15.35 -24.80
N ALA A 92 -39.93 14.71 -23.63
CA ALA A 92 -38.83 14.79 -22.69
C ALA A 92 -37.49 14.52 -23.36
N SER A 93 -36.47 15.26 -22.91
CA SER A 93 -35.12 15.13 -23.46
C SER A 93 -34.08 15.01 -22.35
N TRP A 94 -32.93 14.43 -22.67
CA TRP A 94 -31.85 14.26 -21.70
C TRP A 94 -30.47 14.30 -22.33
N HIS A 95 -29.46 14.60 -21.53
CA HIS A 95 -28.07 14.41 -21.94
C HIS A 95 -27.74 12.93 -22.01
N LYS A 96 -26.93 12.53 -23.00
CA LYS A 96 -26.41 11.16 -23.10
C LYS A 96 -25.73 10.71 -21.80
N SER A 97 -24.88 11.58 -21.25
CA SER A 97 -24.17 11.31 -19.99
C SER A 97 -25.11 11.12 -18.79
N CYS A 98 -26.23 11.85 -18.75
CA CYS A 98 -27.23 11.69 -17.69
C CYS A 98 -27.95 10.34 -17.82
N ARG A 99 -28.36 9.97 -19.03
CA ARG A 99 -29.00 8.67 -19.30
C ARG A 99 -28.06 7.51 -18.99
N ASP A 100 -26.76 7.66 -19.27
CA ASP A 100 -25.76 6.63 -18.95
C ASP A 100 -25.54 6.46 -17.44
N LYS A 101 -25.93 7.41 -16.59
CA LYS A 101 -25.86 7.26 -15.11
C LYS A 101 -26.96 6.36 -14.55
N ILE A 102 -28.08 6.24 -15.25
CA ILE A 102 -29.23 5.41 -14.85
C ILE A 102 -29.32 4.12 -15.66
N SER A 103 -28.19 3.61 -16.16
CA SER A 103 -28.19 2.33 -16.87
C SER A 103 -28.48 1.16 -15.92
N TYR A 104 -29.16 0.13 -16.45
CA TYR A 104 -29.45 -1.09 -15.71
C TYR A 104 -28.19 -1.75 -15.10
N GLU A 105 -27.05 -1.73 -15.80
CA GLU A 105 -25.78 -2.25 -15.28
C GLU A 105 -25.27 -1.47 -14.05
N LYS A 106 -25.50 -0.15 -14.02
CA LYS A 106 -25.18 0.68 -12.85
C LYS A 106 -26.15 0.44 -11.71
N PHE A 107 -27.43 0.24 -12.04
CA PHE A 107 -28.44 -0.19 -11.07
C PHE A 107 -28.03 -1.50 -10.41
N GLU A 108 -27.71 -2.55 -11.17
CA GLU A 108 -27.33 -3.87 -10.64
C GLU A 108 -26.09 -3.80 -9.73
N ARG A 109 -25.10 -2.95 -10.06
CA ARG A 109 -23.93 -2.72 -9.19
C ARG A 109 -24.28 -1.96 -7.90
N LEU A 110 -25.25 -1.03 -7.93
CA LEU A 110 -25.74 -0.32 -6.75
C LEU A 110 -26.61 -1.23 -5.87
N ARG A 111 -27.49 -2.01 -6.50
CA ARG A 111 -28.34 -3.02 -5.87
C ARG A 111 -27.53 -4.07 -5.14
N LYS A 112 -26.47 -4.63 -5.77
CA LYS A 112 -25.57 -5.59 -5.10
C LYS A 112 -24.94 -5.02 -3.84
N ARG A 113 -24.40 -3.79 -3.91
CA ARG A 113 -23.86 -3.09 -2.72
C ARG A 113 -24.91 -2.89 -1.63
N LYS A 114 -26.12 -2.42 -1.96
CA LYS A 114 -27.19 -2.22 -0.95
C LYS A 114 -27.74 -3.53 -0.36
N ILE A 115 -27.73 -4.62 -1.13
CA ILE A 115 -28.11 -5.95 -0.63
C ILE A 115 -27.01 -6.49 0.27
N GLU A 116 -25.74 -6.30 -0.07
CA GLU A 116 -24.59 -6.62 0.80
C GLU A 116 -24.63 -5.79 2.10
N ASP A 117 -24.90 -4.48 2.00
CA ASP A 117 -25.05 -3.57 3.14
C ASP A 117 -26.25 -3.93 4.04
N SER A 118 -27.35 -4.46 3.48
CA SER A 118 -28.54 -4.87 4.25
C SER A 118 -28.46 -6.30 4.78
N ALA A 119 -27.73 -7.20 4.10
CA ALA A 119 -27.42 -8.55 4.58
C ALA A 119 -26.45 -8.52 5.78
N GLU A 120 -25.63 -7.49 5.93
CA GLU A 120 -24.83 -7.23 7.13
C GLU A 120 -25.67 -6.97 8.39
N PHE A 121 -26.96 -6.63 8.27
CA PHE A 121 -27.82 -6.32 9.43
C PHE A 121 -28.51 -7.56 10.05
N ILE A 122 -28.56 -8.71 9.36
CA ILE A 122 -29.30 -9.91 9.84
C ILE A 122 -28.38 -11.08 10.22
N SER A 123 -27.11 -11.12 9.79
CA SER A 123 -26.17 -12.14 10.25
C SER A 123 -25.11 -11.57 11.19
N ALA A 124 -25.54 -11.24 12.40
CA ALA A 124 -24.68 -11.10 13.57
C ALA A 124 -24.10 -12.47 13.97
N LYS A 125 -23.26 -13.06 13.11
CA LYS A 125 -22.34 -14.17 13.43
C LYS A 125 -21.24 -14.28 12.36
N ASN A 126 -20.39 -13.27 12.31
CA ASN A 126 -18.93 -13.31 12.07
C ASN A 126 -18.43 -12.05 11.35
N ARG A 127 -18.22 -10.96 12.11
CA ARG A 127 -16.91 -10.30 12.27
C ARG A 127 -17.05 -9.16 13.27
N ARG A 128 -16.11 -9.13 14.22
CA ARG A 128 -16.00 -8.17 15.32
C ARG A 128 -15.77 -6.76 14.76
N ALA A 129 -16.64 -5.83 15.09
CA ALA A 129 -16.30 -4.42 15.14
C ALA A 129 -16.21 -4.01 16.61
N SER A 130 -14.98 -3.98 17.13
CA SER A 130 -14.63 -3.16 18.27
C SER A 130 -13.21 -2.64 18.06
N LEU A 131 -13.06 -1.62 17.22
CA LEU A 131 -12.20 -0.46 17.51
C LEU A 131 -12.35 0.58 16.37
N LEU A 132 -12.89 1.75 16.74
CA LEU A 132 -12.60 3.07 16.17
C LEU A 132 -12.30 3.11 14.67
N LYS A 133 -13.34 3.28 13.86
CA LYS A 133 -13.24 3.68 12.45
C LYS A 133 -12.72 5.13 12.40
N SER A 134 -11.41 5.32 12.45
CA SER A 134 -10.81 6.63 12.17
C SER A 134 -11.03 6.96 10.70
N THR A 135 -11.70 8.06 10.44
CA THR A 135 -12.22 8.52 9.14
C THR A 135 -11.16 9.05 8.16
N VAL A 136 -9.91 8.61 8.30
CA VAL A 136 -8.85 8.92 7.32
C VAL A 136 -8.03 7.65 7.09
N SER A 137 -8.11 7.10 5.89
CA SER A 137 -7.19 6.04 5.50
C SER A 137 -5.82 6.69 5.28
N ASN A 138 -4.83 6.28 6.08
CA ASN A 138 -3.46 6.76 5.99
C ASN A 138 -2.59 5.72 5.27
N CYS A 139 -1.49 6.18 4.68
CA CYS A 139 -0.49 5.29 4.11
C CYS A 139 0.13 4.39 5.19
N ILE A 140 0.19 3.08 4.95
CA ILE A 140 0.79 2.11 5.87
C ILE A 140 2.29 2.34 6.08
N PHE A 141 2.98 2.97 5.14
CA PHE A 141 4.43 3.19 5.16
C PHE A 141 4.84 4.50 5.83
N CYS A 142 4.17 5.61 5.53
CA CYS A 142 4.57 6.94 6.01
C CYS A 142 3.55 7.60 6.94
N TYR A 143 2.39 6.98 7.15
CA TYR A 143 1.33 7.46 8.04
C TYR A 143 0.65 8.76 7.63
N GLU A 144 1.04 9.33 6.50
CA GLU A 144 0.41 10.50 5.92
C GLU A 144 -0.89 10.13 5.17
N PRO A 145 -1.88 11.02 5.13
CA PRO A 145 -3.12 10.82 4.40
C PRO A 145 -2.91 10.80 2.88
N ALA A 146 -3.99 10.62 2.13
CA ALA A 146 -3.97 10.75 0.68
C ALA A 146 -3.48 12.16 0.26
N GLY A 147 -2.31 12.21 -0.38
CA GLY A 147 -1.84 13.42 -1.06
C GLY A 147 -2.50 13.59 -2.43
N LEU A 148 -1.94 14.45 -3.28
CA LEU A 148 -2.42 14.69 -4.66
C LEU A 148 -2.56 13.39 -5.49
N ASP A 149 -1.64 12.44 -5.28
CA ASP A 149 -1.58 11.18 -6.03
C ASP A 149 -2.56 10.11 -5.51
N GLY A 150 -3.26 10.38 -4.41
CA GLY A 150 -4.16 9.42 -3.75
C GLY A 150 -3.45 8.26 -3.05
N LEU A 151 -4.24 7.37 -2.45
CA LEU A 151 -3.78 6.11 -1.87
C LEU A 151 -4.23 4.92 -2.71
N HIS A 152 -3.35 3.94 -2.82
CA HIS A 152 -3.62 2.64 -3.43
C HIS A 152 -4.01 1.63 -2.37
N ARG A 153 -5.05 0.84 -2.63
CA ARG A 153 -5.43 -0.29 -1.76
C ARG A 153 -4.59 -1.51 -2.11
N ALA A 154 -4.10 -2.20 -1.10
CA ALA A 154 -3.52 -3.52 -1.29
C ALA A 154 -4.58 -4.50 -1.79
N SER A 155 -4.29 -5.21 -2.86
CA SER A 155 -5.25 -6.09 -3.54
C SER A 155 -4.74 -7.52 -3.76
N THR A 156 -3.49 -7.82 -3.39
CA THR A 156 -2.88 -9.14 -3.59
C THR A 156 -2.06 -9.56 -2.37
N PHE A 157 -2.09 -10.87 -2.07
CA PHE A 157 -1.23 -11.48 -1.06
C PHE A 157 0.26 -11.40 -1.44
N GLU A 158 0.56 -11.42 -2.73
CA GLU A 158 1.93 -11.27 -3.25
C GLU A 158 2.54 -9.91 -2.86
N LEU A 159 1.73 -8.86 -2.79
CA LEU A 159 2.19 -7.55 -2.32
C LEU A 159 2.54 -7.61 -0.82
N ASP A 160 1.68 -8.21 0.00
CA ASP A 160 1.97 -8.42 1.44
C ASP A 160 3.26 -9.19 1.64
N PHE A 161 3.41 -10.32 0.95
CA PHE A 161 4.60 -11.18 1.05
C PHE A 161 5.88 -10.40 0.77
N LYS A 162 5.91 -9.63 -0.33
CA LYS A 162 7.08 -8.80 -0.69
C LYS A 162 7.36 -7.72 0.35
N VAL A 163 6.32 -6.98 0.75
CA VAL A 163 6.46 -5.89 1.73
C VAL A 163 6.95 -6.44 3.07
N ARG A 164 6.41 -7.57 3.51
CA ARG A 164 6.80 -8.23 4.77
C ARG A 164 8.25 -8.71 4.72
N ASN A 165 8.69 -9.32 3.63
CA ASN A 165 10.09 -9.73 3.47
C ASN A 165 11.04 -8.53 3.57
N TYR A 166 10.76 -7.43 2.86
CA TYR A 166 11.57 -6.23 2.96
C TYR A 166 11.51 -5.59 4.36
N ALA A 167 10.36 -5.62 5.03
CA ALA A 167 10.24 -5.12 6.40
C ALA A 167 11.10 -5.95 7.38
N ILE A 168 11.18 -7.28 7.19
CA ILE A 168 12.07 -8.16 7.98
C ILE A 168 13.53 -7.84 7.68
N GLU A 169 13.92 -7.79 6.40
CA GLU A 169 15.29 -7.52 5.96
C GLU A 169 15.79 -6.16 6.44
N LEU A 170 14.94 -5.13 6.40
CA LEU A 170 15.24 -3.77 6.86
C LEU A 170 15.06 -3.59 8.37
N GLN A 171 14.61 -4.62 9.09
CA GLN A 171 14.25 -4.57 10.51
C GLN A 171 13.28 -3.40 10.83
N ASP A 172 12.34 -3.12 9.93
CA ASP A 172 11.32 -2.09 10.11
C ASP A 172 10.25 -2.58 11.09
N THR A 173 10.56 -2.43 12.38
CA THR A 173 9.72 -2.88 13.49
C THR A 173 8.33 -2.25 13.49
N GLN A 174 8.20 -1.01 13.00
CA GLN A 174 6.91 -0.32 12.96
C GLN A 174 6.01 -0.89 11.88
N LEU A 175 6.55 -1.11 10.68
CA LEU A 175 5.82 -1.74 9.58
C LEU A 175 5.45 -3.19 9.95
N LEU A 176 6.37 -3.95 10.55
CA LEU A 176 6.12 -5.31 11.03
C LEU A 176 5.00 -5.37 12.09
N ALA A 177 4.97 -4.41 13.03
CA ALA A 177 3.92 -4.35 14.03
C ALA A 177 2.53 -4.17 13.38
N LYS A 178 2.42 -3.40 12.30
CA LYS A 178 1.15 -3.22 11.57
C LYS A 178 0.75 -4.47 10.80
N LEU A 179 1.71 -5.11 10.16
CA LEU A 179 1.52 -6.35 9.42
C LEU A 179 1.28 -7.57 10.33
N SER A 180 1.46 -7.44 11.65
CA SER A 180 1.14 -8.48 12.62
C SER A 180 -0.37 -8.66 12.85
N VAL A 181 -1.15 -7.60 12.59
CA VAL A 181 -2.62 -7.59 12.76
C VAL A 181 -3.31 -8.46 11.71
N GLY A 182 -2.70 -8.59 10.53
CA GLY A 182 -3.18 -9.37 9.40
C GLY A 182 -2.38 -9.05 8.15
N ASP A 183 -2.60 -9.79 7.08
CA ASP A 183 -2.02 -9.44 5.78
C ASP A 183 -2.56 -8.08 5.28
N MET A 184 -1.81 -7.43 4.39
CA MET A 184 -2.16 -6.12 3.84
C MET A 184 -3.57 -6.05 3.23
N VAL A 185 -4.12 -7.16 2.72
CA VAL A 185 -5.50 -7.20 2.19
C VAL A 185 -6.49 -7.25 3.35
N ALA A 186 -6.25 -8.11 4.33
CA ALA A 186 -7.10 -8.29 5.50
C ALA A 186 -7.21 -7.02 6.37
N ILE A 187 -6.12 -6.26 6.52
CA ILE A 187 -6.13 -4.97 7.26
C ILE A 187 -6.55 -3.79 6.38
N GLU A 188 -7.02 -4.05 5.16
CA GLU A 188 -7.39 -3.05 4.16
C GLU A 188 -6.32 -1.97 3.94
N ALA A 189 -5.04 -2.38 3.96
CA ALA A 189 -3.91 -1.48 3.90
C ALA A 189 -3.96 -0.58 2.67
N GLN A 190 -3.68 0.70 2.89
CA GLN A 190 -3.56 1.69 1.84
C GLN A 190 -2.14 2.26 1.81
N TYR A 191 -1.65 2.65 0.64
CA TYR A 191 -0.29 3.13 0.49
C TYR A 191 -0.11 4.13 -0.65
N HIS A 192 0.88 5.02 -0.54
CA HIS A 192 1.35 5.79 -1.69
C HIS A 192 2.27 4.94 -2.56
N LYS A 193 2.12 5.01 -3.89
CA LYS A 193 3.02 4.34 -4.85
C LYS A 193 4.49 4.68 -4.59
N LYS A 194 4.78 5.95 -4.30
CA LYS A 194 6.14 6.44 -4.02
C LYS A 194 6.75 5.77 -2.79
N CYS A 195 5.95 5.56 -1.73
CA CYS A 195 6.42 4.90 -0.51
C CYS A 195 6.72 3.41 -0.74
N LEU A 196 5.89 2.71 -1.52
CA LEU A 196 6.17 1.32 -1.89
C LEU A 196 7.48 1.22 -2.70
N SER A 197 7.65 2.08 -3.71
CA SER A 197 8.89 2.12 -4.49
C SER A 197 10.11 2.47 -3.63
N ALA A 198 9.94 3.35 -2.63
CA ALA A 198 11.00 3.70 -1.69
C ALA A 198 11.41 2.48 -0.83
N LEU A 199 10.45 1.72 -0.31
CA LEU A 199 10.71 0.49 0.44
C LEU A 199 11.52 -0.50 -0.39
N TYR A 200 11.11 -0.77 -1.64
CA TYR A 200 11.83 -1.69 -2.52
C TYR A 200 13.24 -1.22 -2.84
N ARG A 201 13.44 0.09 -3.06
CA ARG A 201 14.77 0.66 -3.27
C ARG A 201 15.65 0.48 -2.04
N LEU A 202 15.12 0.72 -0.84
CA LEU A 202 15.86 0.53 0.41
C LEU A 202 16.26 -0.94 0.60
N GLY A 203 15.32 -1.87 0.39
CA GLY A 203 15.59 -3.31 0.47
C GLY A 203 16.69 -3.76 -0.50
N GLN A 204 16.64 -3.29 -1.74
CA GLN A 204 17.68 -3.59 -2.74
C GLN A 204 19.06 -3.03 -2.35
N LEU A 205 19.12 -1.87 -1.69
CA LEU A 205 20.39 -1.31 -1.21
C LEU A 205 20.93 -2.13 -0.04
N ALA A 206 20.09 -2.45 0.94
CA ALA A 206 20.46 -3.30 2.08
C ALA A 206 20.92 -4.69 1.65
N ALA A 207 20.27 -5.29 0.64
CA ALA A 207 20.68 -6.58 0.09
C ALA A 207 22.08 -6.51 -0.56
N LYS A 208 22.41 -5.41 -1.26
CA LYS A 208 23.74 -5.19 -1.83
C LYS A 208 24.80 -5.02 -0.76
N GLU A 209 24.51 -4.23 0.27
CA GLU A 209 25.42 -4.02 1.41
C GLU A 209 25.67 -5.34 2.17
N THR A 210 24.62 -6.13 2.41
CA THR A 210 24.73 -7.43 3.08
C THR A 210 25.53 -8.43 2.24
N ALA A 211 25.28 -8.49 0.92
CA ALA A 211 26.04 -9.33 0.01
C ALA A 211 27.53 -8.93 -0.03
N GLN A 212 27.81 -7.63 -0.01
CA GLN A 212 29.17 -7.12 0.05
C GLN A 212 29.84 -7.48 1.38
N SER A 213 29.21 -7.19 2.52
CA SER A 213 29.72 -7.55 3.86
C SER A 213 29.95 -9.07 4.03
N SER A 214 29.06 -9.90 3.47
CA SER A 214 29.21 -11.36 3.48
C SER A 214 30.41 -11.81 2.64
N LYS A 215 30.57 -11.22 1.44
CA LYS A 215 31.72 -11.48 0.58
C LYS A 215 33.03 -11.07 1.26
N GLU A 216 33.07 -9.88 1.86
CA GLU A 216 34.23 -9.39 2.63
C GLU A 216 34.58 -10.35 3.77
N SER A 217 33.59 -10.80 4.54
CA SER A 217 33.78 -11.76 5.65
C SER A 217 34.34 -13.10 5.17
N SER A 218 33.84 -13.62 4.03
CA SER A 218 34.34 -14.84 3.41
C SER A 218 35.81 -14.71 2.99
N MET A 219 36.17 -13.60 2.35
CA MET A 219 37.54 -13.32 1.93
C MET A 219 38.48 -13.19 3.13
N HIS A 220 38.03 -12.55 4.22
CA HIS A 220 38.76 -12.51 5.49
C HIS A 220 38.96 -13.90 6.11
N GLY A 221 38.02 -14.83 5.92
CA GLY A 221 38.13 -16.24 6.31
C GLY A 221 39.16 -16.99 5.49
N LEU A 222 39.13 -16.86 4.16
CA LEU A 222 40.09 -17.48 3.25
C LEU A 222 41.53 -17.03 3.52
N ALA A 223 41.76 -15.71 3.57
CA ALA A 223 43.09 -15.17 3.88
C ALA A 223 43.61 -15.62 5.25
N PHE A 224 42.72 -15.87 6.20
CA PHE A 224 43.09 -16.35 7.53
C PHE A 224 43.47 -17.84 7.50
N ALA A 225 42.71 -18.67 6.79
CA ALA A 225 43.01 -20.08 6.61
C ALA A 225 44.37 -20.29 5.92
N ASP A 226 44.68 -19.50 4.88
CA ASP A 226 45.99 -19.48 4.23
C ASP A 226 47.13 -19.19 5.21
N LEU A 227 46.92 -18.22 6.11
CA LEU A 227 47.90 -17.84 7.12
C LEU A 227 48.13 -18.97 8.12
N VAL A 228 47.05 -19.59 8.59
CA VAL A 228 47.11 -20.73 9.52
C VAL A 228 47.82 -21.91 8.87
N SER A 229 47.47 -22.26 7.63
CA SER A 229 48.11 -23.35 6.88
C SER A 229 49.59 -23.10 6.64
N TYR A 230 50.00 -21.86 6.31
CA TYR A 230 51.41 -21.49 6.24
C TYR A 230 52.12 -21.73 7.59
N MET A 231 51.51 -21.29 8.70
CA MET A 231 52.09 -21.49 10.02
C MET A 231 52.21 -22.98 10.33
N GLU A 232 51.14 -23.76 10.21
CA GLU A 232 51.10 -25.22 10.41
C GLU A 232 52.18 -25.93 9.60
N HIS A 233 52.32 -25.59 8.33
CA HIS A 233 53.38 -26.15 7.48
C HIS A 233 54.79 -25.86 8.05
N CYS A 234 55.03 -24.63 8.54
CA CYS A 234 56.28 -24.31 9.23
C CYS A 234 56.45 -25.05 10.56
N ILE A 235 55.36 -25.34 11.28
CA ILE A 235 55.37 -26.16 12.50
C ILE A 235 55.82 -27.58 12.17
N GLU A 236 55.13 -28.22 11.23
CA GLU A 236 55.32 -29.62 10.86
C GLU A 236 56.70 -29.90 10.27
N ASN A 237 57.26 -28.92 9.55
CA ASN A 237 58.57 -29.04 8.91
C ASN A 237 59.70 -28.42 9.72
N SER A 238 59.45 -28.08 10.99
CA SER A 238 60.51 -27.58 11.88
C SER A 238 61.41 -28.73 12.35
N GLU A 239 62.72 -28.60 12.15
CA GLU A 239 63.71 -29.49 12.76
C GLU A 239 63.56 -29.41 14.29
N CYS A 240 63.50 -30.56 14.99
CA CYS A 240 63.19 -30.69 16.43
C CYS A 240 64.03 -29.81 17.41
N LEU A 241 65.03 -29.08 16.95
CA LEU A 241 65.89 -28.18 17.73
C LEU A 241 65.59 -26.68 17.53
N LYS A 242 64.69 -26.29 16.61
CA LYS A 242 64.34 -24.89 16.33
C LYS A 242 62.86 -24.65 16.59
N ILE A 243 62.55 -23.95 17.67
CA ILE A 243 61.20 -23.44 17.92
C ILE A 243 60.85 -22.41 16.84
N PRO A 244 59.78 -22.62 16.04
CA PRO A 244 59.34 -21.64 15.06
C PRO A 244 58.87 -20.36 15.77
N VAL A 245 59.41 -19.22 15.35
CA VAL A 245 59.02 -17.90 15.85
C VAL A 245 58.45 -17.10 14.68
N PHE A 246 57.21 -16.67 14.81
CA PHE A 246 56.52 -15.89 13.79
C PHE A 246 56.40 -14.43 14.23
N HIS A 247 56.90 -13.52 13.39
CA HIS A 247 56.80 -12.09 13.65
C HIS A 247 55.42 -11.57 13.25
N MET A 248 54.70 -10.92 14.17
CA MET A 248 53.33 -10.45 13.89
C MET A 248 53.26 -9.47 12.72
N SER A 249 54.28 -8.63 12.52
CA SER A 249 54.32 -7.72 11.37
C SER A 249 54.44 -8.44 10.02
N PHE A 250 55.06 -9.62 9.99
CA PHE A 250 55.17 -10.43 8.78
C PHE A 250 53.85 -11.13 8.49
N LEU A 251 53.27 -11.78 9.50
CA LEU A 251 51.94 -12.40 9.41
C LEU A 251 50.87 -11.39 8.99
N TYR A 252 50.91 -10.17 9.55
CA TYR A 252 50.03 -9.08 9.14
C TYR A 252 50.20 -8.71 7.66
N LYS A 253 51.44 -8.57 7.18
CA LYS A 253 51.71 -8.27 5.76
C LYS A 253 51.20 -9.38 4.85
N MET A 254 51.46 -10.65 5.17
CA MET A 254 50.95 -11.78 4.40
C MET A 254 49.42 -11.78 4.34
N TYR A 255 48.77 -11.52 5.47
CA TYR A 255 47.31 -11.40 5.54
C TYR A 255 46.78 -10.27 4.64
N CYS A 256 47.38 -9.08 4.71
CA CYS A 256 47.00 -7.94 3.86
C CYS A 256 47.24 -8.22 2.36
N ILE A 257 48.35 -8.88 2.00
CA ILE A 257 48.63 -9.26 0.61
C ILE A 257 47.55 -10.21 0.10
N ARG A 258 47.21 -11.26 0.87
CA ARG A 258 46.15 -12.20 0.49
C ARG A 258 44.78 -11.53 0.34
N LEU A 259 44.42 -10.60 1.23
CA LEU A 259 43.18 -9.84 1.09
C LEU A 259 43.15 -9.02 -0.22
N ASN A 260 44.25 -8.37 -0.56
CA ASN A 260 44.37 -7.62 -1.81
C ASN A 260 44.25 -8.54 -3.05
N GLU A 261 44.88 -9.71 -3.01
CA GLU A 261 44.81 -10.71 -4.10
C GLU A 261 43.39 -11.25 -4.30
N LEU A 262 42.65 -11.46 -3.21
CA LEU A 262 41.24 -11.88 -3.28
C LEU A 262 40.34 -10.76 -3.84
N GLY A 263 40.79 -9.51 -3.82
CA GLY A 263 40.07 -8.36 -4.39
C GLY A 263 39.63 -7.30 -3.38
N LEU A 264 40.01 -7.42 -2.11
CA LEU A 264 39.81 -6.39 -1.09
C LEU A 264 40.94 -5.36 -1.15
N LYS A 265 40.85 -4.46 -2.13
CA LYS A 265 41.85 -3.39 -2.32
C LYS A 265 41.65 -2.30 -1.27
N GLY A 266 42.71 -1.99 -0.52
CA GLY A 266 42.73 -0.83 0.39
C GLY A 266 42.17 -1.06 1.79
N VAL A 267 42.15 -2.31 2.30
CA VAL A 267 41.74 -2.59 3.67
C VAL A 267 42.67 -1.88 4.68
N THR A 268 42.19 -0.79 5.26
CA THR A 268 42.93 0.03 6.23
C THR A 268 42.75 -0.40 7.68
N GLU A 269 41.88 -1.36 7.98
CA GLU A 269 41.38 -1.58 9.36
C GLU A 269 41.54 -3.00 9.91
N VAL A 270 42.51 -3.79 9.43
CA VAL A 270 42.84 -5.02 10.16
C VAL A 270 43.69 -4.65 11.38
N HIS A 271 43.09 -4.65 12.57
CA HIS A 271 43.87 -4.49 13.79
C HIS A 271 44.78 -5.70 14.02
N THR A 272 46.09 -5.47 14.09
CA THR A 272 47.11 -6.49 14.37
C THR A 272 46.80 -7.28 15.65
N THR A 273 46.28 -6.61 16.69
CA THR A 273 45.84 -7.25 17.94
C THR A 273 44.71 -8.25 17.71
N ARG A 274 43.72 -7.92 16.88
CA ARG A 274 42.59 -8.80 16.57
C ARG A 274 43.03 -10.01 15.76
N LEU A 275 43.95 -9.81 14.81
CA LEU A 275 44.56 -10.90 14.04
C LEU A 275 45.36 -11.83 14.96
N LYS A 276 46.21 -11.29 15.84
CA LYS A 276 46.95 -12.06 16.86
C LYS A 276 46.02 -12.94 17.69
N ASN A 277 44.97 -12.35 18.26
CA ASN A 277 44.05 -13.08 19.12
C ASN A 277 43.32 -14.20 18.36
N ARG A 278 42.94 -13.98 17.09
CA ARG A 278 42.38 -15.04 16.24
C ARG A 278 43.38 -16.17 15.99
N LEU A 279 44.65 -15.85 15.72
CA LEU A 279 45.70 -16.85 15.49
C LEU A 279 45.98 -17.70 16.73
N LEU A 280 46.11 -17.06 17.91
CA LEU A 280 46.28 -17.76 19.19
C LEU A 280 45.08 -18.66 19.52
N SER A 281 43.88 -18.29 19.08
CA SER A 281 42.68 -19.12 19.26
C SER A 281 42.65 -20.31 18.28
N ALA A 282 43.13 -20.12 17.05
CA ALA A 282 43.13 -21.17 16.02
C ALA A 282 44.26 -22.19 16.20
N LEU A 283 45.40 -21.77 16.76
CA LEU A 283 46.57 -22.60 16.99
C LEU A 283 46.94 -22.58 18.48
N PRO A 284 46.35 -23.48 19.31
CA PRO A 284 46.53 -23.46 20.76
C PRO A 284 47.95 -23.75 21.24
N SER A 285 48.77 -24.34 20.36
CA SER A 285 50.20 -24.59 20.61
C SER A 285 51.04 -23.30 20.58
N LEU A 286 50.50 -22.20 20.04
CA LEU A 286 51.16 -20.90 20.02
C LEU A 286 51.05 -20.17 21.36
N ARG A 287 52.12 -19.46 21.72
CA ARG A 287 52.14 -18.49 22.82
C ARG A 287 52.66 -17.15 22.33
N GLU A 288 52.16 -16.10 22.97
CA GLU A 288 52.68 -14.75 22.79
C GLU A 288 54.01 -14.59 23.51
N TYR A 289 54.97 -14.03 22.80
CA TYR A 289 56.28 -13.65 23.33
C TYR A 289 56.58 -12.22 22.89
N THR A 290 57.16 -11.42 23.78
CA THR A 290 57.54 -10.04 23.48
C THR A 290 59.04 -9.86 23.69
N GLU A 291 59.74 -9.39 22.66
CA GLU A 291 61.16 -9.07 22.75
C GLU A 291 61.40 -7.64 22.24
N LYS A 292 62.07 -6.82 23.07
CA LYS A 292 62.42 -5.42 22.73
C LYS A 292 61.23 -4.61 22.18
N GLY A 293 60.04 -4.81 22.76
CA GLY A 293 58.81 -4.10 22.38
C GLY A 293 58.11 -4.61 21.10
N ARG A 294 58.56 -5.72 20.51
CA ARG A 294 57.91 -6.37 19.36
C ARG A 294 57.20 -7.65 19.79
N VAL A 295 56.01 -7.88 19.23
CA VAL A 295 55.16 -9.03 19.56
C VAL A 295 55.40 -10.17 18.55
N PHE A 296 55.62 -11.36 19.09
CA PHE A 296 55.88 -12.61 18.38
C PHE A 296 54.91 -13.69 18.83
N THR A 297 54.70 -14.70 17.98
CA THR A 297 54.06 -15.95 18.37
C THR A 297 55.03 -17.12 18.17
N CYS A 298 55.16 -17.99 19.16
CA CYS A 298 56.05 -19.15 19.12
C CYS A 298 55.38 -20.41 19.67
N ILE A 299 55.88 -21.58 19.29
CA ILE A 299 55.37 -22.88 19.72
C ILE A 299 56.11 -23.33 20.99
N ARG A 300 55.45 -24.08 21.86
CA ARG A 300 56.08 -24.67 23.05
C ARG A 300 56.90 -25.92 22.71
#